data_AF-A0A353LQA6-F1
#
_entry.id   AF-A0A353LQA6-F1
#
_cell.length_a   1.000
_cell.length_b   1.000
_cell.length_c   1.000
_cell.angle_alpha   90.00
_cell.angle_beta   90.00
_cell.angle_gamma   90.00
#
_symmetry.space_group_name_H-M   'P 1'
#
loop_
_entity.id
_entity.type
_entity.pdbx_description
1 polymer ?
#
loop_
_entity_poly.entity_id
_entity_poly.type
_entity_poly.pdbx_seq_one_letter_code
_entity_poly.pdbx_strand_id
1 'polypeptide(L)'
;LSRLESLYQWLCAQPVTGGKTLSGCQLMPHKGRILILREMASIGPDLRLAPGQSGRWDARFDVALGRETASLCAGQAYFSVRAVGEVGLQQIRAMQTARPAANLPVAALRVMPGIWHGDALLAVPDLCYRHPAAAILQRAVTLDFAPRHPVFCKPLNNGNDRA
;
A
#
# COMPACT_ATOMS: atom_id res chain seq x y z
N LEU A 1 -14.55 -8.83 22.57
CA LEU A 1 -13.39 -9.71 22.85
C LEU A 1 -13.33 -10.94 21.92
N SER A 2 -14.45 -11.60 21.63
CA SER A 2 -14.52 -12.85 20.85
C SER A 2 -13.69 -12.93 19.54
N ARG A 3 -13.60 -11.85 18.74
CA ARG A 3 -12.83 -11.86 17.49
C ARG A 3 -11.31 -11.93 17.70
N LEU A 4 -10.80 -11.28 18.75
CA LEU A 4 -9.37 -11.30 19.09
C LEU A 4 -8.98 -12.68 19.62
N GLU A 5 -9.80 -13.25 20.49
CA GLU A 5 -9.61 -14.62 21.01
C GLU A 5 -9.66 -15.65 19.87
N SER A 6 -10.60 -15.49 18.94
CA SER A 6 -10.68 -16.34 17.74
C SER A 6 -9.42 -16.22 16.86
N LEU A 7 -8.86 -15.02 16.74
CA LEU A 7 -7.61 -14.80 16.00
C LEU A 7 -6.42 -15.45 16.73
N TYR A 8 -6.36 -15.31 18.05
CA TYR A 8 -5.32 -15.92 18.87
C TYR A 8 -5.37 -17.46 18.76
N GLN A 9 -6.55 -18.07 18.90
CA GLN A 9 -6.74 -19.50 18.71
C GLN A 9 -6.32 -19.94 17.30
N TRP A 10 -6.65 -19.16 16.27
CA TRP A 10 -6.23 -19.42 14.90
C TRP A 10 -4.70 -19.34 14.72
N LEU A 11 -4.02 -18.41 15.39
CA LEU A 11 -2.56 -18.33 15.38
C LEU A 11 -1.88 -19.50 16.10
N CYS A 12 -2.52 -20.05 17.14
CA CYS A 12 -2.01 -21.20 17.88
C CYS A 12 -2.25 -22.54 17.17
N ALA A 13 -3.22 -22.62 16.24
CA ALA A 13 -3.49 -23.83 15.48
C ALA A 13 -2.33 -24.14 14.51
N GLN A 14 -1.85 -25.39 14.51
CA GLN A 14 -0.79 -25.84 13.62
C GLN A 14 -1.31 -26.98 12.71
N PRO A 15 -1.17 -26.88 11.37
CA PRO A 15 -0.69 -25.71 10.63
C PRO A 15 -1.72 -24.57 10.62
N VAL A 16 -1.25 -23.32 10.60
CA VAL A 16 -2.12 -22.16 10.37
C VAL A 16 -2.60 -22.18 8.93
N THR A 17 -3.91 -22.33 8.72
CA THR A 17 -4.52 -22.37 7.38
C THR A 17 -5.64 -21.35 7.20
N GLY A 18 -5.87 -20.91 5.97
CA GLY A 18 -6.88 -19.91 5.63
C GLY A 18 -6.47 -18.49 6.04
N GLY A 19 -7.40 -17.53 5.93
CA GLY A 19 -7.19 -16.15 6.38
C GLY A 19 -8.20 -15.74 7.44
N LYS A 20 -7.83 -14.78 8.28
CA LYS A 20 -8.71 -14.14 9.26
C LYS A 20 -8.73 -12.64 9.05
N THR A 21 -9.84 -12.00 9.41
CA THR A 21 -9.98 -10.54 9.36
C THR A 21 -10.15 -9.99 10.78
N LEU A 22 -9.47 -8.90 11.08
CA LEU A 22 -9.59 -8.19 12.35
C LEU A 22 -9.36 -6.70 12.14
N SER A 23 -10.34 -5.89 12.52
CA SER A 23 -10.25 -4.42 12.53
C SER A 23 -9.81 -3.80 11.19
N GLY A 24 -10.28 -4.37 10.07
CA GLY A 24 -9.95 -3.91 8.72
C GLY A 24 -8.58 -4.38 8.23
N CYS A 25 -8.01 -5.41 8.85
CA CYS A 25 -6.80 -6.07 8.39
C CYS A 25 -7.07 -7.55 8.10
N GLN A 26 -6.47 -8.06 7.03
CA GLN A 26 -6.47 -9.47 6.66
C GLN A 26 -5.14 -10.10 7.10
N LEU A 27 -5.24 -11.17 7.87
CA LEU A 27 -4.12 -12.00 8.31
C LEU A 27 -4.12 -13.30 7.51
N MET A 28 -2.98 -13.69 6.96
CA MET A 28 -2.85 -14.94 6.20
C MET A 28 -1.45 -15.55 6.33
N PRO A 29 -1.32 -16.89 6.35
CA PRO A 29 -0.04 -17.57 6.31
C PRO A 29 0.61 -17.39 4.93
N HIS A 30 1.90 -17.10 4.92
CA HIS A 30 2.71 -16.98 3.71
C HIS A 30 4.16 -17.36 4.00
N LYS A 31 4.67 -18.41 3.36
CA LYS A 31 6.08 -18.86 3.46
C LYS A 31 6.58 -18.96 4.93
N GLY A 32 5.79 -19.59 5.80
CA GLY A 32 6.14 -19.77 7.22
C GLY A 32 6.01 -18.51 8.09
N ARG A 33 5.41 -17.43 7.57
CA ARG A 33 5.13 -16.18 8.30
C ARG A 33 3.64 -15.84 8.23
N ILE A 34 3.20 -14.90 9.06
CA ILE A 34 1.87 -14.30 8.94
C ILE A 34 2.01 -12.93 8.28
N LEU A 35 1.34 -12.73 7.15
CA LEU A 35 1.17 -11.42 6.55
C LEU A 35 0.00 -10.73 7.22
N ILE A 36 0.17 -9.43 7.50
CA ILE A 36 -0.90 -8.55 7.95
C ILE A 36 -1.05 -7.48 6.88
N LEU A 37 -2.20 -7.47 6.21
CA LEU A 37 -2.51 -6.57 5.10
C LEU A 37 -3.75 -5.76 5.45
N ARG A 38 -3.89 -4.57 4.86
CA ARG A 38 -5.17 -3.84 4.90
C ARG A 38 -6.22 -4.67 4.15
N GLU A 39 -7.44 -4.75 4.66
CA GLU A 39 -8.55 -5.32 3.88
C GLU A 39 -8.96 -4.33 2.78
N MET A 40 -9.11 -4.83 1.55
CA MET A 40 -9.52 -3.98 0.41
C MET A 40 -10.83 -3.25 0.69
N ALA A 41 -11.79 -3.94 1.33
CA ALA A 41 -13.09 -3.38 1.71
C ALA A 41 -13.02 -2.33 2.83
N SER A 42 -11.89 -2.22 3.53
CA SER A 42 -11.66 -1.23 4.59
C SER A 42 -10.82 -0.04 4.12
N ILE A 43 -10.38 -0.02 2.86
CA ILE A 43 -9.68 1.12 2.30
C ILE A 43 -10.67 2.29 2.18
N GLY A 44 -10.26 3.46 2.68
CA GLY A 44 -11.04 4.69 2.57
C GLY A 44 -11.31 5.11 1.11
N PRO A 45 -12.18 6.12 0.91
CA PRO A 45 -12.47 6.63 -0.43
C PRO A 45 -11.21 7.19 -1.11
N ASP A 46 -11.26 7.25 -2.44
CA ASP A 46 -10.24 7.89 -3.27
C ASP A 46 -10.01 9.34 -2.81
N LEU A 47 -8.75 9.72 -2.64
CA LEU A 47 -8.37 11.10 -2.34
C LEU A 47 -8.05 11.83 -3.64
N ARG A 48 -8.81 12.89 -3.95
CA ARG A 48 -8.53 13.76 -5.11
C ARG A 48 -7.64 14.92 -4.71
N LEU A 49 -6.56 15.15 -5.45
CA LEU A 49 -5.63 16.25 -5.22
C LEU A 49 -5.33 16.97 -6.54
N ALA A 50 -5.44 18.29 -6.53
CA ALA A 50 -4.90 19.14 -7.59
C ALA A 50 -3.37 19.32 -7.41
N PRO A 51 -2.65 19.74 -8.45
CA PRO A 51 -1.25 20.15 -8.33
C PRO A 51 -1.03 21.14 -7.19
N GLY A 52 -0.01 20.91 -6.35
CA GLY A 52 0.29 21.78 -5.21
C GLY A 52 -0.53 21.49 -3.94
N GLN A 53 -1.46 20.53 -3.98
CA GLN A 53 -2.27 20.16 -2.82
C GLN A 53 -1.70 18.97 -2.06
N SER A 54 -2.07 18.88 -0.79
CA SER A 54 -1.83 17.74 0.08
C SER A 54 -3.11 17.27 0.75
N GLY A 55 -3.12 16.01 1.16
CA GLY A 55 -4.24 15.41 1.88
C GLY A 55 -3.85 14.10 2.53
N ARG A 56 -4.80 13.49 3.24
CA ARG A 56 -4.60 12.22 3.93
C ARG A 56 -5.46 11.14 3.31
N TRP A 57 -4.83 10.07 2.82
CA TRP A 57 -5.51 8.91 2.26
C TRP A 57 -5.55 7.73 3.24
N ASP A 58 -6.68 7.02 3.28
CA ASP A 58 -6.94 5.87 4.15
C ASP A 58 -6.57 6.10 5.64
N ALA A 59 -6.64 7.36 6.10
CA ALA A 59 -6.27 7.82 7.44
C ALA A 59 -4.83 7.46 7.90
N ARG A 60 -3.97 7.05 6.96
CA ARG A 60 -2.64 6.47 7.26
C ARG A 60 -1.54 6.92 6.31
N PHE A 61 -1.89 7.58 5.21
CA PHE A 61 -0.92 8.08 4.24
C PHE A 61 -1.09 9.57 4.09
N ASP A 62 -0.07 10.33 4.46
CA ASP A 62 0.00 11.75 4.13
C ASP A 62 0.58 11.86 2.72
N VAL A 63 -0.14 12.53 1.83
CA VAL A 63 0.22 12.66 0.42
C VAL A 63 0.29 14.13 0.06
N ALA A 64 1.37 14.53 -0.59
CA ALA A 64 1.49 15.88 -1.16
C ALA A 64 1.92 15.81 -2.62
N LEU A 65 1.30 16.66 -3.45
CA LEU A 65 1.66 16.86 -4.85
C LEU A 65 2.32 18.22 -5.01
N GLY A 66 3.48 18.26 -5.66
CA GLY A 66 4.16 19.48 -6.08
C GLY A 66 3.38 20.21 -7.18
N ARG A 67 3.58 21.53 -7.29
CA ARG A 67 2.89 22.36 -8.31
C ARG A 67 3.30 22.00 -9.72
N GLU A 68 4.52 21.50 -9.89
CA GLU A 68 5.11 21.06 -11.16
C GLU A 68 4.36 19.87 -11.80
N THR A 69 3.56 19.13 -11.00
CA THR A 69 2.67 18.08 -11.51
C THR A 69 1.57 18.60 -12.44
N ALA A 70 1.32 19.91 -12.46
CA ALA A 70 0.35 20.54 -13.38
C ALA A 70 0.65 20.25 -14.85
N SER A 71 1.91 20.03 -15.21
CA SER A 71 2.34 19.65 -16.56
C SER A 71 1.75 18.31 -17.05
N LEU A 72 1.31 17.43 -16.14
CA LEU A 72 0.70 16.14 -16.46
C LEU A 72 -0.84 16.21 -16.57
N CYS A 73 -1.46 17.35 -16.25
CA CYS A 73 -2.92 17.51 -16.15
C CYS A 73 -3.58 17.89 -17.48
N ALA A 74 -3.11 17.38 -18.63
CA ALA A 74 -3.64 17.71 -19.95
C ALA A 74 -5.08 17.18 -20.16
N GLY A 75 -6.08 17.89 -19.62
CA GLY A 75 -7.51 17.59 -19.74
C GLY A 75 -8.22 17.20 -18.44
N GLN A 76 -7.49 16.86 -17.38
CA GLN A 76 -8.07 16.54 -16.07
C GLN A 76 -7.26 17.20 -14.95
N ALA A 77 -7.90 18.08 -14.20
CA ALA A 77 -7.26 19.02 -13.26
C ALA A 77 -6.85 18.40 -11.92
N TYR A 78 -7.04 17.10 -11.73
CA TYR A 78 -6.75 16.42 -10.47
C TYR A 78 -6.15 15.03 -10.71
N PHE A 79 -5.37 14.59 -9.72
CA PHE A 79 -4.93 13.23 -9.55
C PHE A 79 -5.80 12.54 -8.50
N SER A 80 -5.87 11.22 -8.58
CA SER A 80 -6.53 10.39 -7.57
C SER A 80 -5.47 9.54 -6.86
N VAL A 81 -5.47 9.59 -5.54
CA VAL A 81 -4.77 8.61 -4.70
C VAL A 81 -5.77 7.52 -4.35
N ARG A 82 -5.52 6.31 -4.84
CA ARG A 82 -6.39 5.14 -4.60
C ARG A 82 -5.57 3.86 -4.62
N ALA A 83 -6.17 2.78 -4.13
CA ALA A 83 -5.51 1.47 -4.11
C ALA A 83 -5.09 1.04 -5.52
N VAL A 84 -3.93 0.37 -5.64
CA VAL A 84 -3.45 -0.19 -6.91
C VAL A 84 -4.47 -1.15 -7.50
N GLY A 85 -5.06 -2.03 -6.69
CA GLY A 85 -6.07 -3.00 -7.10
C GLY A 85 -5.63 -3.91 -8.26
N GLU A 86 -6.58 -4.54 -8.93
CA GLU A 86 -6.28 -5.39 -10.10
C GLU A 86 -5.85 -4.56 -11.31
N VAL A 87 -6.50 -3.42 -11.55
CA VAL A 87 -6.23 -2.56 -12.71
C VAL A 87 -4.79 -2.06 -12.69
N GLY A 88 -4.33 -1.57 -11.53
CA GLY A 88 -2.97 -1.06 -11.38
C GLY A 88 -1.94 -2.19 -11.45
N LEU A 89 -2.25 -3.37 -10.90
CA LEU A 89 -1.40 -4.55 -11.03
C LEU A 89 -1.20 -4.97 -12.50
N GLN A 90 -2.25 -4.92 -13.32
CA GLN A 90 -2.15 -5.21 -14.74
C GLN A 90 -1.21 -4.22 -15.44
N GLN A 91 -1.34 -2.92 -15.14
CA GLN A 91 -0.47 -1.88 -15.71
C GLN A 91 1.00 -2.06 -15.26
N ILE A 92 1.24 -2.37 -13.99
CA ILE A 92 2.58 -2.64 -13.46
C ILE A 92 3.23 -3.83 -14.19
N ARG A 93 2.47 -4.92 -14.38
CA ARG A 93 2.94 -6.12 -15.10
C ARG A 93 3.24 -5.83 -16.56
N ALA A 94 2.39 -5.05 -17.22
CA ALA A 94 2.52 -4.73 -18.64
C ALA A 94 3.77 -3.91 -18.94
N MET A 95 4.16 -2.99 -18.05
CA MET A 95 5.30 -2.12 -18.33
C MET A 95 6.65 -2.83 -18.27
N GLN A 96 6.79 -3.97 -17.57
CA GLN A 96 8.06 -4.69 -17.38
C GLN A 96 9.24 -3.85 -16.80
N THR A 97 9.04 -2.54 -16.59
CA THR A 97 10.04 -1.56 -16.11
C THR A 97 10.25 -1.61 -14.61
N ALA A 98 9.37 -2.31 -13.90
CA ALA A 98 9.44 -2.44 -12.46
C ALA A 98 10.10 -3.77 -12.10
N ARG A 99 11.40 -3.72 -11.80
CA ARG A 99 12.10 -4.73 -11.00
C ARG A 99 11.83 -4.72 -9.46
N PRO A 100 10.94 -3.93 -8.83
CA PRO A 100 10.96 -3.73 -7.38
C PRO A 100 10.10 -4.73 -6.57
N ALA A 101 9.54 -5.79 -7.17
CA ALA A 101 8.54 -6.62 -6.51
C ALA A 101 8.91 -8.11 -6.34
N ALA A 102 10.15 -8.53 -6.63
CA ALA A 102 10.52 -9.95 -6.63
C ALA A 102 10.20 -10.70 -5.31
N ASN A 103 10.08 -9.97 -4.19
CA ASN A 103 9.78 -10.54 -2.87
C ASN A 103 8.48 -10.07 -2.22
N LEU A 104 7.70 -9.17 -2.85
CA LEU A 104 6.48 -8.69 -2.22
C LEU A 104 5.26 -9.53 -2.64
N PRO A 105 4.43 -10.00 -1.70
CA PRO A 105 3.21 -10.74 -2.04
C PRO A 105 2.28 -9.89 -2.92
N VAL A 106 1.72 -10.47 -3.97
CA VAL A 106 0.75 -9.79 -4.86
C VAL A 106 -0.41 -9.18 -4.08
N ALA A 107 -0.87 -9.86 -3.02
CA ALA A 107 -1.91 -9.35 -2.13
C ALA A 107 -1.52 -8.03 -1.44
N ALA A 108 -0.25 -7.83 -1.10
CA ALA A 108 0.24 -6.59 -0.51
C ALA A 108 0.23 -5.44 -1.53
N LEU A 109 0.62 -5.72 -2.78
CA LEU A 109 0.64 -4.73 -3.85
C LEU A 109 -0.75 -4.13 -4.12
N ARG A 110 -1.81 -4.95 -4.06
CA ARG A 110 -3.20 -4.52 -4.35
C ARG A 110 -3.67 -3.38 -3.46
N VAL A 111 -3.23 -3.38 -2.20
CA VAL A 111 -3.71 -2.46 -1.17
C VAL A 111 -2.79 -1.25 -0.99
N MET A 112 -1.72 -1.16 -1.79
CA MET A 112 -0.82 -0.02 -1.77
C MET A 112 -1.47 1.22 -2.37
N PRO A 113 -1.08 2.42 -1.92
CA PRO A 113 -1.47 3.65 -2.58
C PRO A 113 -0.81 3.78 -3.95
N GLY A 114 -1.65 3.96 -4.98
CA GLY A 114 -1.22 4.42 -6.30
C GLY A 114 -1.59 5.88 -6.51
N ILE A 115 -0.78 6.58 -7.29
CA ILE A 115 -1.08 7.91 -7.84
C ILE A 115 -1.61 7.72 -9.26
N TRP A 116 -2.82 8.20 -9.49
CA TRP A 116 -3.55 8.00 -10.73
C TRP A 116 -3.93 9.30 -11.41
N HIS A 117 -4.00 9.28 -12.73
CA HIS A 117 -4.62 10.32 -13.55
C HIS A 117 -5.61 9.64 -14.50
N GLY A 118 -6.89 9.93 -14.33
CA GLY A 118 -7.95 9.09 -14.90
C GLY A 118 -7.77 7.62 -14.50
N ASP A 119 -7.64 6.74 -15.49
CA ASP A 119 -7.39 5.31 -15.31
C ASP A 119 -5.92 4.90 -15.44
N ALA A 120 -5.01 5.84 -15.68
CA ALA A 120 -3.59 5.56 -15.76
C ALA A 120 -2.93 5.60 -14.38
N LEU A 121 -2.28 4.50 -13.99
CA LEU A 121 -1.43 4.44 -12.81
C LEU A 121 -0.08 5.09 -13.13
N LEU A 122 0.16 6.26 -12.57
CA LEU A 122 1.37 7.03 -12.83
C LEU A 122 2.52 6.67 -11.90
N ALA A 123 2.24 6.37 -10.64
CA ALA A 123 3.27 6.01 -9.67
C ALA A 123 2.73 5.14 -8.53
N VAL A 124 3.61 4.32 -7.95
CA VAL A 124 3.46 3.73 -6.61
C VAL A 124 4.76 4.03 -5.87
N PRO A 125 4.83 5.16 -5.13
CA PRO A 125 6.08 5.69 -4.58
C PRO A 125 6.87 4.65 -3.77
N ASP A 126 6.21 3.92 -2.87
CA ASP A 126 6.82 2.90 -2.00
C ASP A 126 7.39 1.70 -2.76
N LEU A 127 6.91 1.45 -3.98
CA LEU A 127 7.45 0.41 -4.86
C LEU A 127 8.51 0.95 -5.81
N CYS A 128 8.81 2.24 -5.82
CA CYS A 128 9.60 2.85 -6.89
C CYS A 128 9.04 2.56 -8.30
N TYR A 129 7.76 2.16 -8.43
CA TYR A 129 7.08 1.98 -9.71
C TYR A 129 6.69 3.33 -10.26
N ARG A 130 6.97 3.56 -11.55
CA ARG A 130 6.72 4.83 -12.22
C ARG A 130 6.41 4.62 -13.69
N HIS A 131 5.38 5.31 -14.17
CA HIS A 131 5.10 5.43 -15.58
C HIS A 131 6.18 6.32 -16.24
N PRO A 132 6.82 5.92 -17.36
CA PRO A 132 7.87 6.70 -18.02
C PRO A 132 7.46 8.14 -18.34
N ALA A 133 6.23 8.33 -18.82
CA ALA A 133 5.65 9.66 -19.09
C ALA A 133 5.43 10.55 -17.84
N ALA A 134 5.62 10.03 -16.62
CA ALA A 134 5.37 10.74 -15.37
C ALA A 134 6.64 10.87 -14.50
N ALA A 135 7.81 10.99 -15.12
CA ALA A 135 9.11 11.07 -14.43
C ALA A 135 9.16 12.18 -13.37
N ILE A 136 8.43 13.29 -13.57
CA ILE A 136 8.38 14.41 -12.62
C ILE A 136 7.83 14.02 -11.25
N LEU A 137 6.99 12.97 -11.16
CA LEU A 137 6.43 12.49 -9.89
C LEU A 137 7.49 11.94 -8.93
N GLN A 138 8.73 11.70 -9.38
CA GLN A 138 9.83 11.28 -8.50
C GLN A 138 10.17 12.29 -7.41
N ARG A 139 10.09 13.57 -7.75
CA ARG A 139 10.42 14.69 -6.87
C ARG A 139 9.19 15.45 -6.41
N ALA A 140 8.11 15.33 -7.19
CA ALA A 140 6.89 16.11 -7.03
C ALA A 140 5.80 15.38 -6.25
N VAL A 141 6.07 14.20 -5.68
CA VAL A 141 5.12 13.48 -4.84
C VAL A 141 5.81 13.01 -3.57
N THR A 142 5.24 13.36 -2.42
CA THR A 142 5.53 12.68 -1.17
C THR A 142 4.36 11.78 -0.80
N LEU A 143 4.69 10.60 -0.30
CA LEU A 143 3.73 9.66 0.25
C LEU A 143 4.35 9.05 1.48
N ASP A 144 3.85 9.47 2.64
CA ASP A 144 4.43 9.12 3.92
C ASP A 144 3.43 8.30 4.73
N PHE A 145 3.85 7.13 5.20
CA PHE A 145 3.04 6.30 6.08
C PHE A 145 2.99 6.92 7.49
N ALA A 146 1.87 7.54 7.83
CA ALA A 146 1.58 8.23 9.07
C ALA A 146 0.33 7.63 9.75
N PRO A 147 0.42 6.41 10.34
CA PRO A 147 -0.72 5.76 10.98
C PRO A 147 -1.17 6.52 12.22
N ARG A 148 -2.48 6.59 12.46
CA ARG A 148 -3.06 7.24 13.65
C ARG A 148 -2.53 6.67 14.98
N HIS A 149 -2.26 5.38 15.01
CA HIS A 149 -1.74 4.67 16.18
C HIS A 149 -0.50 3.88 15.76
N PRO A 150 0.69 4.51 15.76
CA PRO A 150 1.92 3.83 15.39
C PRO A 150 2.22 2.73 16.42
N VAL A 151 2.36 1.50 15.95
CA VAL A 151 2.82 0.38 16.77
C VAL A 151 4.30 0.22 16.52
N PHE A 152 5.11 0.64 17.48
CA PHE A 152 6.54 0.36 17.45
C PHE A 152 6.76 -1.05 18.00
N CYS A 153 6.96 -2.02 17.12
CA CYS A 153 7.50 -3.30 17.55
C CYS A 153 8.97 -3.09 17.94
N LYS A 154 9.32 -3.41 19.19
CA LYS A 154 10.72 -3.68 19.54
C LYS A 154 11.20 -4.80 18.60
N PRO A 155 12.36 -4.67 17.94
CA PRO A 155 12.87 -5.76 17.12
C PRO A 155 12.89 -7.02 17.97
N LEU A 156 12.37 -8.13 17.41
CA LEU A 156 12.51 -9.43 18.04
C LEU A 156 14.02 -9.64 18.19
N ASN A 157 14.51 -9.67 19.43
CA ASN A 157 15.84 -10.17 19.70
C ASN A 157 15.86 -11.58 19.11
N ASN A 158 16.58 -11.73 18.00
CA ASN A 158 17.01 -13.05 17.57
C ASN A 158 17.93 -13.53 18.69
N GLY A 159 17.34 -14.20 19.68
CA GLY A 159 18.06 -14.83 20.77
C GLY A 159 19.03 -15.83 20.15
N ASN A 160 20.27 -15.39 19.97
CA ASN A 160 21.41 -16.25 19.84
C ASN A 160 22.00 -16.49 21.24
N ASP A 161 21.13 -16.82 22.20
CA ASP A 161 21.54 -17.53 23.40
C ASP A 161 21.36 -19.01 23.09
N ARG A 162 22.34 -19.54 22.35
CA ARG A 162 22.66 -20.95 22.41
C ARG A 162 23.62 -21.12 23.59
N ALA A 163 23.26 -22.10 24.43
CA ALA A 163 23.96 -22.64 25.58
C ALA A 163 25.48 -22.65 25.48
#